data_AF-A0A660W3J7-F1
#
_entry.id   AF-A0A660W3J7-F1
#
_cell.length_a   1.000
_cell.length_b   1.000
_cell.length_c   1.000
_cell.angle_alpha   90.00
_cell.angle_beta   90.00
_cell.angle_gamma   90.00
#
_symmetry.space_group_name_H-M   'P 1'
#
loop_
_entity.id
_entity.type
_entity.pdbx_description
1 polymer ?
#
loop_
_entity_poly.entity_id
_entity_poly.type
_entity_poly.pdbx_seq_one_letter_code
_entity_poly.pdbx_strand_id
1 'polypeptide(L)'
;TKPGLWAGKGSGLSDSRVVEDFIGPTGRWNYLQLKTAPAAGEDSLAAILQRNYLHPGRLVVSLGQAGRFAPGDADRDGFDESQGCYFLASSNGQCRFRIIPPAAGLMNPVFRVAGPWRKAPCVNVEGLALREVSLLPDGSAVFAIAGKISKPTFVEVLPPTTD
;
A
#
# COMPACT_ATOMS: atom_id res chain seq x y z
N THR A 1 31.81 -46.21 26.38
CA THR A 1 32.10 -46.15 24.93
C THR A 1 30.88 -46.62 24.15
N LYS A 2 30.13 -45.68 23.56
CA LYS A 2 29.40 -45.78 22.28
C LYS A 2 28.76 -44.41 22.00
N PRO A 3 28.96 -43.81 20.81
CA PRO A 3 28.49 -42.47 20.47
C PRO A 3 27.19 -42.49 19.66
N GLY A 4 26.53 -41.33 19.60
CA GLY A 4 25.61 -40.96 18.51
C GLY A 4 24.17 -40.72 18.94
N LEU A 5 23.69 -39.48 18.79
CA LEU A 5 22.90 -39.09 17.60
C LEU A 5 22.67 -37.57 17.63
N TRP A 6 23.13 -36.89 16.58
CA TRP A 6 22.66 -35.55 16.23
C TRP A 6 21.24 -35.66 15.68
N ALA A 7 20.32 -34.86 16.20
CA ALA A 7 19.03 -34.57 15.56
C ALA A 7 18.78 -33.07 15.67
N GLY A 8 19.02 -32.37 14.56
CA GLY A 8 18.60 -30.99 14.40
C GLY A 8 17.08 -30.90 14.41
N LYS A 9 16.54 -29.97 15.20
CA LYS A 9 15.22 -29.40 14.95
C LYS A 9 15.44 -27.99 14.41
N GLY A 10 15.20 -27.83 13.12
CA GLY A 10 15.08 -26.52 12.50
C GLY A 10 14.01 -25.72 13.21
N SER A 11 14.41 -24.60 13.80
CA SER A 11 13.48 -23.56 14.21
C SER A 11 12.92 -22.94 12.94
N GLY A 12 11.74 -23.42 12.53
CA GLY A 12 10.94 -22.76 11.53
C GLY A 12 10.71 -21.31 11.95
N LEU A 13 11.18 -20.38 11.13
CA LEU A 13 10.79 -18.98 11.15
C LEU A 13 9.27 -18.89 10.95
N SER A 14 8.52 -18.89 12.04
CA SER A 14 7.21 -18.25 12.09
C SER A 14 7.38 -16.96 12.88
N ASP A 15 8.05 -15.98 12.27
CA ASP A 15 8.09 -14.62 12.80
C ASP A 15 6.77 -13.94 12.45
N SER A 16 5.67 -14.39 13.07
CA SER A 16 4.42 -13.65 13.05
C SER A 16 4.61 -12.44 13.96
N ARG A 17 5.06 -11.32 13.38
CA ARG A 17 5.03 -10.03 14.07
C ARG A 17 3.57 -9.64 14.26
N VAL A 18 3.07 -9.86 15.47
CA VAL A 18 1.81 -9.24 15.92
C VAL A 18 2.13 -7.76 16.14
N VAL A 19 1.66 -6.90 15.24
CA VAL A 19 1.71 -5.45 15.41
C VAL A 19 0.58 -5.10 16.36
N GLU A 20 0.88 -4.99 17.66
CA GLU A 20 -0.13 -4.80 18.72
C GLU A 20 -0.81 -3.41 18.69
N ASP A 21 -0.30 -2.46 17.89
CA ASP A 21 -0.72 -1.05 17.90
C ASP A 21 -1.33 -0.57 16.58
N PHE A 22 -2.28 -1.31 15.99
CA PHE A 22 -3.04 -0.82 14.83
C PHE A 22 -4.10 0.21 15.27
N ILE A 23 -3.78 1.50 15.14
CA ILE A 23 -4.71 2.61 15.38
C ILE A 23 -5.09 3.26 14.04
N GLY A 24 -6.26 2.91 13.50
CA GLY A 24 -6.80 3.53 12.29
C GLY A 24 -8.27 3.19 12.04
N PRO A 25 -9.11 4.15 11.56
CA PRO A 25 -10.56 3.96 11.39
C PRO A 25 -10.95 3.11 10.17
N THR A 26 -9.98 2.58 9.42
CA THR A 26 -10.25 1.75 8.23
C THR A 26 -10.43 0.30 8.66
N GLY A 27 -11.68 -0.03 9.02
CA GLY A 27 -12.11 -1.39 9.25
C GLY A 27 -11.63 -2.31 8.12
N ARG A 28 -10.78 -3.27 8.49
CA ARG A 28 -10.42 -4.48 7.73
C ARG A 28 -10.19 -4.21 6.25
N TRP A 29 -8.97 -3.83 5.95
CA TRP A 29 -8.49 -4.06 4.61
C TRP A 29 -8.47 -5.58 4.34
N ASN A 30 -9.45 -6.04 3.56
CA ASN A 30 -9.74 -7.45 3.33
C ASN A 30 -8.60 -8.23 2.63
N TYR A 31 -7.47 -7.61 2.27
CA TYR A 31 -6.34 -8.33 1.69
C TYR A 31 -5.63 -9.25 2.71
N LEU A 32 -5.73 -8.99 4.02
CA LEU A 32 -5.18 -9.87 5.06
C LEU A 32 -6.08 -11.10 5.37
N GLN A 33 -7.31 -11.14 4.87
CA GLN A 33 -8.26 -12.23 5.12
C GLN A 33 -8.37 -13.25 3.99
N LEU A 34 -7.35 -13.38 3.13
CA LEU A 34 -7.30 -14.43 2.10
C LEU A 34 -6.81 -15.79 2.61
N LYS A 35 -6.71 -16.00 3.93
CA LYS A 35 -6.28 -17.28 4.51
C LYS A 35 -7.29 -18.43 4.33
N THR A 36 -8.53 -18.17 3.91
CA THR A 36 -9.59 -19.20 3.87
C THR A 36 -10.28 -19.36 2.53
N ALA A 37 -9.83 -18.70 1.46
CA ALA A 37 -10.34 -19.01 0.13
C ALA A 37 -9.82 -20.40 -0.28
N PRO A 38 -10.70 -21.37 -0.68
CA PRO A 38 -10.24 -22.64 -1.24
C PRO A 38 -9.30 -22.35 -2.39
N ALA A 39 -8.25 -23.16 -2.57
CA ALA A 39 -7.18 -23.01 -3.56
C ALA A 39 -7.70 -22.47 -4.89
N ALA A 40 -7.78 -21.15 -4.98
CA ALA A 40 -8.32 -20.47 -6.13
C ALA A 40 -7.17 -20.48 -7.12
N GLY A 41 -7.46 -20.76 -8.39
CA GLY A 41 -6.43 -20.84 -9.43
C GLY A 41 -5.52 -19.61 -9.42
N GLU A 42 -4.34 -19.73 -10.02
CA GLU A 42 -3.33 -18.65 -10.02
C GLU A 42 -3.88 -17.30 -10.54
N ASP A 43 -4.96 -17.34 -11.34
CA ASP A 43 -5.65 -16.16 -11.89
C ASP A 43 -6.77 -15.60 -10.99
N SER A 44 -6.96 -16.16 -9.80
CA SER A 44 -7.96 -15.66 -8.86
C SER A 44 -7.60 -14.27 -8.36
N LEU A 45 -8.61 -13.46 -8.08
CA LEU A 45 -8.41 -12.14 -7.46
C LEU A 45 -7.60 -12.25 -6.16
N ALA A 46 -7.82 -13.31 -5.39
CA ALA A 46 -7.05 -13.63 -4.19
C ALA A 46 -5.55 -13.76 -4.46
N ALA A 47 -5.18 -14.61 -5.42
CA ALA A 47 -3.78 -14.84 -5.79
C ALA A 47 -3.13 -13.56 -6.36
N ILE A 48 -3.88 -12.77 -7.15
CA ILE A 48 -3.42 -11.49 -7.68
C ILE A 48 -3.15 -10.49 -6.54
N LEU A 49 -4.07 -10.34 -5.59
CA LEU A 49 -3.90 -9.42 -4.47
C LEU A 49 -2.74 -9.84 -3.56
N GLN A 50 -2.60 -11.14 -3.29
CA GLN A 50 -1.46 -11.66 -2.55
C GLN A 50 -0.14 -11.36 -3.27
N ARG A 51 -0.09 -11.56 -4.60
CA ARG A 51 1.10 -11.24 -5.40
C ARG A 51 1.41 -9.73 -5.38
N ASN A 52 0.41 -8.86 -5.47
CA ASN A 52 0.62 -7.41 -5.38
C ASN A 52 1.15 -6.99 -4.01
N TYR A 53 0.76 -7.69 -2.94
CA TYR A 53 1.26 -7.44 -1.60
C TYR A 53 2.71 -7.90 -1.43
N LEU A 54 3.06 -9.07 -1.97
CA LEU A 54 4.43 -9.61 -1.90
C LEU A 54 5.41 -8.92 -2.86
N HIS A 55 4.89 -8.35 -3.94
CA HIS A 55 5.64 -7.66 -4.98
C HIS A 55 4.94 -6.35 -5.34
N PRO A 56 4.97 -5.35 -4.44
CA PRO A 56 4.37 -4.06 -4.72
C PRO A 56 5.01 -3.39 -5.94
N GLY A 57 4.28 -2.46 -6.53
CA GLY A 57 4.81 -1.62 -7.59
C GLY A 57 5.73 -0.56 -7.03
N ARG A 58 6.68 -0.11 -7.84
CA ARG A 58 7.63 0.92 -7.44
C ARG A 58 7.02 2.32 -7.53
N LEU A 59 7.11 3.10 -6.47
CA LEU A 59 6.79 4.52 -6.49
C LEU A 59 7.96 5.36 -7.00
N VAL A 60 7.66 6.36 -7.82
CA VAL A 60 8.60 7.40 -8.26
C VAL A 60 7.96 8.76 -8.01
N VAL A 61 8.37 9.42 -6.93
CA VAL A 61 7.86 10.74 -6.53
C VAL A 61 8.58 11.84 -7.29
N SER A 62 7.82 12.71 -7.97
CA SER A 62 8.36 13.88 -8.67
C SER A 62 8.06 15.20 -7.94
N LEU A 63 7.01 15.26 -7.13
CA LEU A 63 6.70 16.37 -6.23
C LEU A 63 6.15 15.80 -4.92
N GLY A 64 6.69 16.24 -3.79
CA GLY A 64 6.34 15.70 -2.47
C GLY A 64 7.57 15.63 -1.57
N GLN A 65 7.42 15.02 -0.40
CA GLN A 65 8.53 14.72 0.50
C GLN A 65 9.03 13.30 0.21
N ALA A 66 10.11 13.19 -0.56
CA ALA A 66 10.79 11.92 -0.75
C ALA A 66 11.43 11.43 0.56
N GLY A 67 11.46 10.11 0.77
CA GLY A 67 12.13 9.49 1.92
C GLY A 67 11.33 9.48 3.22
N ARG A 68 10.09 9.96 3.23
CA ARG A 68 9.17 9.74 4.35
C ARG A 68 8.52 8.38 4.17
N PHE A 69 8.62 7.53 5.18
CA PHE A 69 8.04 6.19 5.22
C PHE A 69 7.02 6.09 6.35
N ALA A 70 6.06 5.17 6.20
CA ALA A 70 5.16 4.82 7.29
C ALA A 70 5.90 3.93 8.31
N PRO A 71 5.52 3.93 9.59
CA PRO A 71 6.11 3.00 10.57
C PRO A 71 6.00 1.52 10.15
N GLY A 72 4.98 1.18 9.36
CA GLY A 72 4.74 -0.16 8.85
C GLY A 72 5.36 -0.47 7.49
N ASP A 73 6.14 0.45 6.89
CA ASP A 73 6.93 0.27 5.66
C ASP A 73 8.32 -0.26 6.03
N ALA A 74 8.45 -1.58 6.07
CA ALA A 74 9.59 -2.27 6.67
C ALA A 74 10.85 -2.21 5.79
N ASP A 75 10.68 -2.20 4.47
CA ASP A 75 11.77 -2.17 3.50
C ASP A 75 12.07 -0.77 2.94
N ARG A 76 11.24 0.23 3.29
CA ARG A 76 11.34 1.63 2.87
C ARG A 76 11.15 1.82 1.37
N ASP A 77 10.33 0.98 0.74
CA ASP A 77 10.00 1.08 -0.67
C ASP A 77 8.76 1.98 -0.94
N GLY A 78 8.10 2.44 0.12
CA GLY A 78 6.92 3.28 0.09
C GLY A 78 5.59 2.50 0.14
N PHE A 79 5.62 1.17 0.31
CA PHE A 79 4.47 0.34 0.59
C PHE A 79 4.44 -0.02 2.08
N ASP A 80 3.39 0.40 2.78
CA ASP A 80 3.17 0.05 4.19
C ASP A 80 2.57 -1.35 4.26
N GLU A 81 3.35 -2.37 4.63
CA GLU A 81 2.88 -3.76 4.69
C GLU A 81 1.83 -3.95 5.79
N SER A 82 1.88 -3.16 6.87
CA SER A 82 0.90 -3.22 7.95
C SER A 82 -0.48 -2.72 7.52
N GLN A 83 -0.52 -1.78 6.58
CA GLN A 83 -1.73 -1.16 6.05
C GLN A 83 -2.01 -1.46 4.58
N GLY A 84 -1.21 -2.33 3.95
CA GLY A 84 -1.31 -2.76 2.56
C GLY A 84 -1.65 -1.63 1.59
N CYS A 85 -1.00 -0.48 1.77
CA CYS A 85 -1.20 0.70 0.94
C CYS A 85 0.11 1.43 0.73
N TYR A 86 0.17 2.21 -0.34
CA TYR A 86 1.30 3.07 -0.64
C TYR A 86 1.25 4.33 0.22
N PHE A 87 2.32 4.62 0.96
CA PHE A 87 2.42 5.82 1.79
C PHE A 87 3.26 6.89 1.11
N LEU A 88 2.74 8.11 1.05
CA LEU A 88 3.47 9.28 0.54
C LEU A 88 3.29 10.48 1.47
N ALA A 89 4.15 11.50 1.34
CA ALA A 89 3.90 12.81 1.93
C ALA A 89 3.89 13.91 0.89
N SER A 90 2.86 14.75 0.97
CA SER A 90 2.77 15.97 0.18
C SER A 90 3.80 17.01 0.61
N SER A 91 4.15 17.90 -0.33
CA SER A 91 4.88 19.13 -0.08
C SER A 91 3.93 20.29 -0.35
N ASN A 92 3.66 21.13 0.67
CA ASN A 92 2.70 22.23 0.59
C ASN A 92 1.30 21.79 0.11
N GLY A 93 0.85 20.60 0.55
CA GLY A 93 -0.44 20.04 0.16
C GLY A 93 -0.51 19.54 -1.29
N GLN A 94 0.62 19.43 -1.99
CA GLN A 94 0.73 18.87 -3.34
C GLN A 94 1.60 17.61 -3.36
N CYS A 95 1.22 16.63 -4.17
CA CYS A 95 2.02 15.43 -4.41
C CYS A 95 1.89 15.01 -5.88
N ARG A 96 2.99 14.68 -6.56
CA ARG A 96 3.00 14.09 -7.89
C ARG A 96 3.90 12.88 -7.89
N PHE A 97 3.41 11.78 -8.43
CA PHE A 97 4.18 10.54 -8.47
C PHE A 97 3.75 9.66 -9.65
N ARG A 98 4.60 8.68 -9.95
CA ARG A 98 4.25 7.57 -10.83
C ARG A 98 4.28 6.27 -10.02
N ILE A 99 3.27 5.43 -10.22
CA ILE A 99 3.29 4.04 -9.78
C ILE A 99 3.70 3.18 -10.98
N ILE A 100 4.79 2.42 -10.84
CA ILE A 100 5.29 1.48 -11.85
C ILE A 100 4.86 0.07 -11.40
N PRO A 101 3.85 -0.54 -12.05
CA PRO A 101 3.39 -1.86 -11.64
C PRO A 101 4.44 -2.95 -11.96
N PRO A 102 4.43 -4.08 -11.25
CA PRO A 102 5.17 -5.27 -11.67
C PRO A 102 4.58 -5.82 -12.98
N ALA A 103 5.25 -6.80 -13.60
CA ALA A 103 4.81 -7.40 -14.86
C ALA A 103 3.37 -7.96 -14.80
N ALA A 104 2.93 -8.44 -13.63
CA ALA A 104 1.57 -8.94 -13.42
C ALA A 104 0.51 -7.83 -13.33
N GLY A 105 0.90 -6.56 -13.20
CA GLY A 105 0.03 -5.43 -12.91
C GLY A 105 -0.25 -5.24 -11.41
N LEU A 106 -0.93 -4.15 -11.06
CA LEU A 106 -1.50 -3.91 -9.73
C LEU A 106 -3.02 -3.88 -9.82
N MET A 107 -3.69 -4.57 -8.91
CA MET A 107 -5.15 -4.59 -8.80
C MET A 107 -5.58 -3.70 -7.65
N ASN A 108 -6.42 -2.69 -7.95
CA ASN A 108 -6.97 -1.75 -6.98
C ASN A 108 -5.94 -1.17 -6.00
N PRO A 109 -4.77 -0.66 -6.45
CA PRO A 109 -3.77 -0.14 -5.53
C PRO A 109 -4.34 1.06 -4.76
N VAL A 110 -4.01 1.12 -3.48
CA VAL A 110 -4.52 2.14 -2.56
C VAL A 110 -3.38 2.98 -2.02
N PHE A 111 -3.62 4.27 -1.91
CA PHE A 111 -2.63 5.28 -1.56
C PHE A 111 -3.12 6.03 -0.33
N ARG A 112 -2.21 6.26 0.62
CA ARG A 112 -2.36 7.15 1.75
C ARG A 112 -1.32 8.26 1.63
N VAL A 113 -1.78 9.50 1.48
CA VAL A 113 -0.89 10.65 1.34
C VAL A 113 -1.05 11.52 2.57
N ALA A 114 0.04 11.78 3.30
CA ALA A 114 0.04 12.73 4.40
C ALA A 114 0.08 14.17 3.87
N GLY A 115 -0.74 15.06 4.42
CA GLY A 115 -0.73 16.47 4.04
C GLY A 115 -1.42 17.38 5.04
N PRO A 116 -1.30 18.71 4.87
CA PRO A 116 -1.86 19.71 5.79
C PRO A 116 -3.34 20.02 5.48
N TRP A 117 -4.08 19.06 4.93
CA TRP A 117 -5.42 19.32 4.41
C TRP A 117 -6.47 19.32 5.53
N ARG A 118 -7.47 20.21 5.40
CA ARG A 118 -8.67 20.27 6.26
C ARG A 118 -9.93 19.78 5.56
N LYS A 119 -9.86 19.57 4.25
CA LYS A 119 -10.89 19.00 3.37
C LYS A 119 -10.21 17.97 2.47
N ALA A 120 -10.97 17.04 1.88
CA ALA A 120 -10.40 16.05 0.97
C ALA A 120 -9.69 16.75 -0.21
N PRO A 121 -8.42 16.41 -0.52
CA PRO A 121 -7.72 16.96 -1.66
C PRO A 121 -8.30 16.46 -2.98
N CYS A 122 -8.01 17.17 -4.07
CA CYS A 122 -8.32 16.71 -5.41
C CYS A 122 -7.26 15.70 -5.86
N VAL A 123 -7.68 14.55 -6.37
CA VAL A 123 -6.78 13.52 -6.90
C VAL A 123 -7.06 13.34 -8.39
N ASN A 124 -6.02 13.35 -9.22
CA ASN A 124 -6.08 13.07 -10.64
C ASN A 124 -5.21 11.86 -10.98
N VAL A 125 -5.71 10.96 -11.83
CA VAL A 125 -5.01 9.79 -12.35
C VAL A 125 -5.00 9.90 -13.86
N GLU A 126 -3.83 10.03 -14.49
CA GLU A 126 -3.71 10.27 -15.94
C GLU A 126 -4.57 11.44 -16.45
N GLY A 127 -4.69 12.52 -15.65
CA GLY A 127 -5.51 13.68 -15.97
C GLY A 127 -7.02 13.50 -15.74
N LEU A 128 -7.46 12.35 -15.22
CA LEU A 128 -8.85 12.10 -14.85
C LEU A 128 -9.05 12.27 -13.34
N ALA A 129 -10.02 13.10 -12.95
CA ALA A 129 -10.34 13.32 -11.55
C ALA A 129 -10.93 12.07 -10.90
N LEU A 130 -10.36 11.67 -9.77
CA LEU A 130 -10.86 10.60 -8.91
C LEU A 130 -11.87 11.19 -7.91
N ARG A 131 -13.06 10.58 -7.84
CA ARG A 131 -14.14 11.08 -6.97
C ARG A 131 -14.04 10.59 -5.54
N GLU A 132 -13.48 9.39 -5.35
CA GLU A 132 -13.46 8.71 -4.07
C GLU A 132 -12.14 8.99 -3.35
N VAL A 133 -12.11 10.08 -2.59
CA VAL A 133 -10.98 10.48 -1.74
C VAL A 133 -11.50 10.72 -0.32
N SER A 134 -10.98 9.97 0.65
CA SER A 134 -11.35 10.09 2.06
C SER A 134 -10.26 10.84 2.82
N LEU A 135 -10.62 11.90 3.55
CA LEU A 135 -9.72 12.53 4.51
C LEU A 135 -9.84 11.81 5.86
N LEU A 136 -8.73 11.35 6.41
CA LEU A 136 -8.66 10.70 7.71
C LEU A 136 -8.46 11.73 8.84
N PRO A 137 -8.79 11.36 10.10
CA PRO A 137 -8.65 12.25 11.25
C PRO A 137 -7.23 12.78 11.50
N ASP A 138 -6.20 12.06 11.02
CA ASP A 138 -4.80 12.46 11.14
C ASP A 138 -4.33 13.45 10.05
N GLY A 139 -5.24 13.89 9.20
CA GLY A 139 -4.97 14.81 8.08
C GLY A 139 -4.46 14.13 6.80
N SER A 140 -4.25 12.80 6.81
CA SER A 140 -3.89 12.07 5.60
C SER A 140 -5.11 11.81 4.71
N ALA A 141 -4.91 11.76 3.41
CA ALA A 141 -5.93 11.40 2.43
C ALA A 141 -5.72 9.98 1.93
N VAL A 142 -6.79 9.20 1.81
CA VAL A 142 -6.79 7.82 1.30
C VAL A 142 -7.66 7.71 0.06
N PHE A 143 -7.15 7.04 -0.96
CA PHE A 143 -7.89 6.75 -2.20
C PHE A 143 -7.35 5.50 -2.89
N ALA A 144 -8.20 4.86 -3.69
CA ALA A 144 -7.85 3.70 -4.50
C ALA A 144 -7.96 4.01 -5.99
N ILE A 145 -7.06 3.46 -6.81
CA ILE A 145 -7.22 3.47 -8.26
C ILE A 145 -7.94 2.19 -8.66
N ALA A 146 -9.22 2.29 -8.99
CA ALA A 146 -10.04 1.13 -9.35
C ALA A 146 -9.55 0.46 -10.64
N GLY A 147 -9.60 -0.88 -10.65
CA GLY A 147 -9.19 -1.71 -11.76
C GLY A 147 -7.73 -2.13 -11.72
N LYS A 148 -7.23 -2.57 -12.87
CA LYS A 148 -5.86 -3.06 -13.03
C LYS A 148 -4.97 -1.99 -13.65
N ILE A 149 -3.88 -1.64 -12.98
CA ILE A 149 -2.79 -0.84 -13.54
C ILE A 149 -1.75 -1.78 -14.15
N SER A 150 -1.57 -1.74 -15.48
CA SER A 150 -0.64 -2.60 -16.22
C SER A 150 0.54 -1.87 -16.85
N LYS A 151 0.60 -0.54 -16.70
CA LYS A 151 1.67 0.33 -17.19
C LYS A 151 2.00 1.40 -16.15
N PRO A 152 3.14 2.09 -16.23
CA PRO A 152 3.40 3.24 -15.37
C PRO A 152 2.24 4.23 -15.40
N THR A 153 1.73 4.61 -14.23
CA THR A 153 0.57 5.49 -14.09
C THR A 153 0.92 6.72 -13.27
N PHE A 154 0.65 7.90 -13.84
CA PHE A 154 0.85 9.19 -13.20
C PHE A 154 -0.34 9.58 -12.33
N VAL A 155 -0.03 10.05 -11.12
CA VAL A 155 -1.00 10.50 -10.13
C VAL A 155 -0.58 11.88 -9.62
N GLU A 156 -1.57 12.75 -9.48
CA GLU A 156 -1.42 14.08 -8.89
C GLU A 156 -2.43 14.26 -7.77
N VAL A 157 -1.96 14.78 -6.64
CA VAL A 157 -2.77 15.18 -5.49
C VAL A 157 -2.57 16.68 -5.30
N LEU A 158 -3.67 17.43 -5.33
CA LEU A 158 -3.68 18.89 -5.21
C LEU A 158 -4.49 19.32 -3.99
N PRO A 159 -4.22 20.51 -3.43
CA PRO A 159 -5.10 21.10 -2.42
C PRO A 159 -6.55 21.13 -2.91
N PRO A 160 -7.52 21.06 -1.99
CA PRO A 160 -8.93 21.25 -2.34
C PRO A 160 -9.11 22.62 -3.02
N THR A 161 -9.97 22.68 -4.03
CA THR A 161 -10.38 23.95 -4.61
C THR A 161 -11.04 24.79 -3.52
N THR A 162 -10.61 26.04 -3.36
CA THR A 162 -11.34 27.03 -2.57
C THR A 162 -12.58 27.44 -3.35
N ASP A 163 -13.74 26.98 -2.87
CA ASP A 163 -15.04 27.59 -3.21
C ASP A 163 -15.14 29.01 -2.66
#